data_AF-M6W5E8-F1
#
_entry.id   AF-M6W5E8-F1
#
_cell.length_a   1.000
_cell.length_b   1.000
_cell.length_c   1.000
_cell.angle_alpha   90.00
_cell.angle_beta   90.00
_cell.angle_gamma   90.00
#
_symmetry.space_group_name_H-M   'P 1'
#
loop_
_entity.id
_entity.type
_entity.pdbx_description
1 polymer ?
#
loop_
_entity_poly.entity_id
_entity_poly.type
_entity_poly.pdbx_seq_one_letter_code
_entity_poly.pdbx_strand_id
1 'polypeptide(L)'
;MKKKEYSENIIHTIKIGVDARPFSTPVSGVGKMIHSVLFDLGKDVSFEFYLFSHKDIHPSYVNLLDLPGIRFVKGEGFFSKKGGLYFAVALPLQLSKMRLDLFWGTQQV
;
A
#
# COMPACT_ATOMS: atom_id res chain seq x y z
N MET A 1 4.10 -11.21 -47.06
CA MET A 1 3.42 -10.55 -45.93
C MET A 1 4.43 -10.36 -44.81
N LYS A 2 4.77 -9.13 -44.42
CA LYS A 2 5.67 -8.89 -43.28
C LYS A 2 4.88 -9.10 -41.98
N LYS A 3 5.29 -10.04 -41.13
CA LYS A 3 4.76 -10.18 -39.77
C LYS A 3 5.03 -8.88 -39.01
N LYS A 4 3.99 -8.21 -38.53
CA LYS A 4 4.13 -7.17 -37.51
C LYS A 4 4.47 -7.89 -36.21
N GLU A 5 5.71 -7.82 -35.77
CA GLU A 5 6.08 -8.14 -34.39
C GLU A 5 5.44 -7.07 -33.50
N TYR A 6 4.45 -7.48 -32.70
CA TYR A 6 3.97 -6.65 -31.61
C TYR A 6 5.08 -6.67 -30.56
N SER A 7 5.65 -5.51 -30.28
CA SER A 7 6.60 -5.29 -29.17
C SER A 7 6.10 -6.07 -27.96
N GLU A 8 6.95 -6.93 -27.40
CA GLU A 8 6.69 -7.49 -26.08
C GLU A 8 6.49 -6.30 -25.13
N ASN A 9 5.25 -6.08 -24.70
CA ASN A 9 4.97 -5.07 -23.69
C ASN A 9 5.63 -5.60 -22.42
N ILE A 10 6.78 -5.02 -22.05
CA ILE A 10 7.38 -5.24 -20.74
C ILE A 10 6.31 -4.78 -19.73
N ILE A 11 5.61 -5.73 -19.12
CA ILE A 11 4.66 -5.46 -18.06
C ILE A 11 5.50 -5.01 -16.87
N HIS A 12 5.59 -3.69 -16.69
CA HIS A 12 6.22 -3.14 -15.52
C HIS A 12 5.29 -3.38 -14.33
N THR A 13 5.83 -3.90 -13.23
CA THR A 13 5.10 -4.03 -11.98
C THR A 13 4.66 -2.65 -11.50
N ILE A 14 3.37 -2.48 -11.23
CA ILE A 14 2.77 -1.23 -10.79
C ILE A 14 2.93 -1.13 -9.27
N LYS A 15 3.62 -0.08 -8.81
CA LYS A 15 3.93 0.17 -7.40
C LYS A 15 2.95 1.17 -6.80
N ILE A 16 2.12 0.71 -5.88
CA ILE A 16 1.03 1.48 -5.29
C ILE A 16 1.31 1.69 -3.81
N GLY A 17 1.43 2.95 -3.38
CA GLY A 17 1.39 3.29 -1.96
C GLY A 17 -0.04 3.30 -1.44
N VAL A 18 -0.28 2.76 -0.26
CA VAL A 18 -1.61 2.69 0.35
C VAL A 18 -1.56 3.28 1.75
N ASP A 19 -2.51 4.16 2.07
CA ASP A 19 -2.72 4.58 3.44
C ASP A 19 -3.33 3.41 4.25
N ALA A 20 -2.49 2.76 5.05
CA ALA A 20 -2.83 1.58 5.83
C ALA A 20 -3.20 1.91 7.29
N ARG A 21 -3.38 3.19 7.65
CA ARG A 21 -3.82 3.58 9.00
C ARG A 21 -5.15 2.92 9.41
N PRO A 22 -6.14 2.68 8.52
CA PRO A 22 -7.35 1.94 8.88
C PRO A 22 -7.12 0.49 9.34
N PHE A 23 -5.97 -0.11 9.01
CA PHE A 23 -5.64 -1.47 9.44
C PHE A 23 -5.04 -1.53 10.84
N SER A 24 -4.79 -0.39 11.49
CA SER A 24 -4.22 -0.35 12.84
C SER A 24 -5.27 -0.48 13.95
N THR A 25 -6.56 -0.56 13.60
CA THR A 25 -7.67 -0.78 14.53
C THR A 25 -8.47 -2.02 14.12
N PRO A 26 -9.27 -2.60 15.03
CA PRO A 26 -10.19 -3.66 14.69
C PRO A 26 -11.13 -3.26 13.53
N VAL A 27 -11.69 -4.31 12.96
CA VAL A 27 -12.54 -4.35 11.77
C VAL A 27 -13.49 -3.16 11.61
N SER A 28 -13.14 -2.24 10.71
CA SER A 28 -14.04 -1.20 10.18
C SER A 28 -14.57 -1.61 8.80
N GLY A 29 -15.69 -1.02 8.35
CA GLY A 29 -16.25 -1.29 7.02
C GLY A 29 -15.26 -0.96 5.90
N VAL A 30 -14.61 0.21 6.00
CA VAL A 30 -13.55 0.65 5.09
C VAL A 30 -12.35 -0.30 5.12
N GLY A 31 -11.90 -0.69 6.32
CA GLY A 31 -10.79 -1.65 6.47
C GLY A 31 -11.10 -3.01 5.85
N LYS A 32 -12.32 -3.54 6.00
CA LYS A 32 -12.75 -4.79 5.33
C LYS A 32 -12.71 -4.68 3.81
N MET A 33 -13.23 -3.58 3.27
CA MET A 33 -13.28 -3.37 1.82
C MET A 33 -11.87 -3.32 1.22
N ILE A 34 -10.99 -2.49 1.80
CA ILE A 34 -9.60 -2.36 1.31
C ILE A 34 -8.85 -3.68 1.49
N HIS A 35 -9.05 -4.37 2.62
CA HIS A 35 -8.45 -5.68 2.87
C HIS A 35 -8.82 -6.70 1.79
N SER A 36 -10.10 -6.80 1.42
CA SER A 36 -10.55 -7.73 0.37
C SER A 36 -9.85 -7.46 -0.96
N VAL A 37 -9.77 -6.17 -1.35
CA VAL A 37 -9.10 -5.77 -2.60
C VAL A 37 -7.62 -6.11 -2.58
N LEU A 38 -6.92 -5.80 -1.48
CA LEU A 38 -5.50 -6.10 -1.33
C LEU A 38 -5.22 -7.60 -1.23
N PHE A 39 -6.14 -8.38 -0.65
CA PHE A 39 -5.98 -9.82 -0.53
C PHE A 39 -6.06 -10.54 -1.89
N ASP A 40 -6.90 -10.02 -2.79
CA ASP A 40 -7.01 -10.56 -4.15
C ASP A 40 -5.88 -10.06 -5.04
N LEU A 41 -5.63 -8.75 -5.07
CA LEU A 41 -4.60 -8.15 -5.93
C LEU A 41 -3.17 -8.41 -5.45
N GLY A 42 -2.94 -8.58 -4.15
CA GLY A 42 -1.61 -8.82 -3.58
C GLY A 42 -1.01 -10.18 -3.97
N LYS A 43 -1.79 -11.06 -4.61
CA LYS A 43 -1.34 -12.34 -5.18
C LYS A 43 -0.81 -12.19 -6.61
N ASP A 44 -1.19 -11.12 -7.31
CA ASP A 44 -0.80 -10.85 -8.70
C ASP A 44 0.57 -10.15 -8.73
N VAL A 45 1.51 -10.73 -9.48
CA VAL A 45 2.89 -10.24 -9.63
C VAL A 45 2.98 -8.91 -10.40
N SER A 46 1.89 -8.51 -11.05
CA SER A 46 1.77 -7.23 -11.75
C SER A 46 1.68 -6.04 -10.79
N PHE A 47 1.42 -6.29 -9.49
CA PHE A 47 1.22 -5.24 -8.49
C PHE A 47 2.13 -5.40 -7.27
N GLU A 48 2.64 -4.27 -6.78
CA GLU A 48 3.30 -4.16 -5.48
C GLU A 48 2.61 -3.07 -4.66
N PHE A 49 2.08 -3.44 -3.50
CA PHE A 49 1.43 -2.51 -2.57
C PHE A 49 2.33 -2.23 -1.36
N TYR A 50 2.57 -0.95 -1.11
CA TYR A 50 3.34 -0.45 0.02
C TYR A 50 2.36 0.15 1.04
N LEU A 51 2.13 -0.58 2.12
CA LEU A 51 1.17 -0.24 3.18
C LEU A 51 1.83 0.71 4.19
N PHE A 52 1.42 1.97 4.22
CA PHE A 52 1.98 2.98 5.11
C PHE A 52 1.12 3.19 6.35
N SER A 53 1.69 3.00 7.53
CA SER A 53 1.04 3.36 8.80
C SER A 53 2.06 3.73 9.87
N HIS A 54 1.68 4.66 10.74
CA HIS A 54 2.45 4.99 11.95
C HIS A 54 2.25 3.99 13.10
N LYS A 55 1.27 3.09 12.98
CA LYS A 55 0.95 2.06 13.96
C LYS A 55 1.11 0.69 13.31
N ASP A 56 1.29 -0.34 14.13
CA ASP A 56 1.27 -1.72 13.67
C ASP A 56 -0.07 -2.07 13.00
N ILE A 57 -0.02 -3.07 12.14
CA ILE A 57 -1.21 -3.68 11.56
C ILE A 57 -1.88 -4.53 12.65
N HIS A 58 -3.19 -4.35 12.82
CA HIS A 58 -3.97 -5.12 13.78
C HIS A 58 -3.94 -6.62 13.39
N PRO A 59 -3.93 -7.56 14.36
CA PRO A 59 -3.92 -9.00 14.10
C PRO A 59 -4.97 -9.51 13.10
N SER A 60 -6.10 -8.82 12.96
CA SER A 60 -7.14 -9.16 11.98
C SER A 60 -6.72 -9.02 10.52
N TYR A 61 -5.63 -8.31 10.23
CA TYR A 61 -5.17 -7.98 8.88
C TYR A 61 -3.73 -8.45 8.59
N VAL A 62 -3.08 -9.12 9.54
CA VAL A 62 -1.68 -9.54 9.39
C VAL A 62 -1.47 -10.54 8.26
N ASN A 63 -2.52 -11.27 7.86
CA ASN A 63 -2.50 -12.17 6.72
C ASN A 63 -2.20 -11.47 5.38
N LEU A 64 -2.35 -10.14 5.29
CA LEU A 64 -1.90 -9.38 4.14
C LEU A 64 -0.38 -9.41 4.00
N LEU A 65 0.36 -9.48 5.11
CA LEU A 65 1.82 -9.44 5.11
C LEU A 65 2.47 -10.70 4.55
N ASP A 66 1.70 -11.79 4.46
CA ASP A 66 2.13 -13.07 3.88
C ASP A 66 2.06 -13.07 2.35
N LEU A 67 1.46 -12.03 1.73
CA LEU A 67 1.26 -11.96 0.29
C LEU A 67 2.51 -11.42 -0.43
N PRO A 68 2.89 -11.99 -1.58
CA PRO A 68 4.12 -11.64 -2.28
C PRO A 68 4.14 -10.18 -2.77
N GLY A 69 2.97 -9.63 -3.13
CA GLY A 69 2.81 -8.25 -3.58
C GLY A 69 2.59 -7.23 -2.46
N ILE A 70 2.64 -7.61 -1.17
CA ILE A 70 2.42 -6.68 -0.06
C ILE A 70 3.74 -6.38 0.66
N ARG A 71 3.97 -5.10 0.95
CA ARG A 71 5.09 -4.60 1.77
C ARG A 71 4.55 -3.67 2.82
N PHE A 72 4.90 -3.88 4.09
CA PHE A 72 4.54 -2.95 5.16
C PHE A 72 5.66 -1.94 5.41
N VAL A 73 5.31 -0.66 5.41
CA VAL A 73 6.23 0.45 5.67
C VAL A 73 5.74 1.17 6.92
N LYS A 74 6.30 0.78 8.07
CA LYS A 74 5.99 1.42 9.35
C LYS A 74 6.63 2.80 9.41
N GLY A 75 5.85 3.79 9.83
CA GLY A 75 6.36 5.11 10.20
C GLY A 75 7.24 5.02 11.44
N GLU A 76 8.47 5.51 11.34
CA GLU A 76 9.42 5.58 12.46
C GLU A 76 9.78 7.03 12.81
N GLY A 77 10.42 7.24 13.96
CA GLY A 77 10.88 8.56 14.40
C GLY A 77 9.84 9.42 15.12
N PHE A 78 10.23 10.67 15.41
CA PHE A 78 9.46 11.57 16.29
C PHE A 78 8.07 11.93 15.72
N PHE A 79 7.99 12.19 14.41
CA PHE A 79 6.73 12.55 13.75
C PHE A 79 5.73 11.39 13.65
N SER A 80 6.20 10.15 13.75
CA SER A 80 5.35 8.96 13.70
C SER A 80 4.62 8.67 15.02
N LYS A 81 4.99 9.35 16.11
CA LYS A 81 4.28 9.23 17.40
C LYS A 81 2.86 9.82 17.39
N LYS A 82 2.57 10.74 16.46
CA LYS A 82 1.25 11.36 16.31
C LYS A 82 0.72 11.13 14.90
N GLY A 83 -0.40 10.44 14.76
CA GLY A 83 -0.97 10.06 13.46
C GLY A 83 -1.22 11.23 12.51
N GLY A 84 -1.61 12.41 13.02
CA GLY A 84 -1.78 13.61 12.22
C GLY A 84 -0.45 14.16 11.65
N LEU A 85 0.60 14.23 12.48
CA LEU A 85 1.93 14.66 12.02
C LEU A 85 2.57 13.65 11.07
N TYR A 86 2.36 12.35 11.34
CA TYR A 86 2.79 11.31 10.43
C TYR A 86 2.18 11.53 9.04
N PHE A 87 0.85 11.67 8.97
CA PHE A 87 0.15 11.79 7.70
C PHE A 87 0.47 13.10 6.97
N ALA A 88 0.58 14.22 7.70
CA ALA A 88 0.80 15.53 7.09
C ALA A 88 2.27 15.79 6.69
N VAL A 89 3.24 15.10 7.32
CA VAL A 89 4.67 15.40 7.14
C VAL A 89 5.47 14.15 6.82
N ALA A 90 5.49 13.17 7.72
CA ALA A 90 6.38 12.01 7.57
C ALA A 90 6.05 11.17 6.34
N LEU A 91 4.76 10.93 6.09
CA LEU A 91 4.27 10.16 4.96
C LEU A 91 4.61 10.83 3.61
N PRO A 92 4.29 12.12 3.37
CA PRO A 92 4.74 12.81 2.15
C PRO A 92 6.25 12.71 1.91
N LEU A 93 7.07 12.83 2.95
CA LEU A 93 8.53 12.68 2.85
C LEU A 93 8.98 11.23 2.55
N GLN A 94 8.24 10.23 3.03
CA GLN A 94 8.47 8.83 2.66
C GLN A 94 8.09 8.59 1.19
N LEU A 95 6.90 9.05 0.78
CA LEU A 95 6.40 8.93 -0.58
C LEU A 95 7.32 9.63 -1.58
N SER A 96 7.85 10.82 -1.26
CA SER A 96 8.75 11.56 -2.15
C SER A 96 10.10 10.86 -2.40
N LYS A 97 10.49 9.94 -1.52
CA LYS A 97 11.72 9.15 -1.65
C LYS A 97 11.50 7.84 -2.40
N MET A 98 10.24 7.47 -2.65
CA MET A 98 9.87 6.23 -3.31
C MET A 98 9.37 6.50 -4.72
N ARG A 99 9.78 5.66 -5.67
CA ARG A 99 9.24 5.70 -7.04
C ARG A 99 7.97 4.87 -7.09
N LEU A 100 6.89 5.42 -6.55
CA LEU A 100 5.54 4.86 -6.63
C LEU A 100 4.83 5.41 -7.88
N ASP A 101 4.01 4.58 -8.50
CA ASP A 101 3.20 4.96 -9.65
C ASP A 101 1.88 5.63 -9.22
N LEU A 102 1.34 5.22 -8.06
CA LEU A 102 0.11 5.75 -7.49
C LEU A 102 0.16 5.76 -5.96
N PHE A 103 -0.56 6.70 -5.35
CA PHE A 103 -0.88 6.66 -3.93
C PHE A 103 -2.40 6.59 -3.71
N TRP A 104 -2.87 5.54 -3.03
CA TRP A 104 -4.25 5.36 -2.61
C TRP A 104 -4.44 5.87 -1.18
N GLY A 105 -4.95 7.10 -1.06
CA GLY A 105 -5.42 7.66 0.21
C GLY A 105 -6.73 7.00 0.63
N THR A 106 -6.74 6.34 1.78
CA THR A 106 -7.93 5.69 2.31
C THR A 106 -8.69 6.74 3.12
N GLN A 107 -9.78 7.26 2.54
CA GLN A 107 -10.54 8.34 3.16
C GLN A 107 -11.14 7.81 4.48
N GLN A 108 -10.67 8.35 5.61
CA GLN A 108 -11.38 8.25 6.88
C GLN A 108 -12.42 9.38 6.87
N VAL A 109 -13.69 9.03 6.66
CA VAL A 109 -14.83 9.89 7.04
C VAL A 109 -15.07 9.78 8.53
#